data_AF-A0A963AGA9-F1
#
_entry.id   AF-A0A963AGA9-F1
#
_cell.length_a   1.000
_cell.length_b   1.000
_cell.length_c   1.000
_cell.angle_alpha   90.00
_cell.angle_beta   90.00
_cell.angle_gamma   90.00
#
_symmetry.space_group_name_H-M   'P 1'
#
loop_
_entity.id
_entity.type
_entity.pdbx_description
1 polymer ?
#
loop_
_entity_poly.entity_id
_entity_poly.type
_entity_poly.pdbx_seq_one_letter_code
_entity_poly.pdbx_strand_id
1 'polypeptide(L)'
;MNQTQSKPLTDWIGSTEFREDSISLAPALGVAAMLDLQGTALHAGDSLPPLWHWFYFLPQAPASQIGSDGHPKRGGFLPPVDLPRRMFAGARMTFFAPLCVGEPATREGEVLAVQEKTGKSGRLVFVTVRYRIRDAAGTLCIEEVQDIVYKEPGGSVPRPVPVSRLPDLPPDAWCRVVTPSEVLLFRFSALTFNAHRIHYDRPYAMNEEGYPGLVVHGPLTALMLAELVRQQDGGRLHTFEFRGRSPLFDLNAFRLVGRKSNGTVDLQAQGPDGKTAMTAVAEIAAQS
;
A
#
# COMPACT_ATOMS: atom_id res chain seq x y z
N MET A 1 -17.44 11.04 38.44
CA MET A 1 -16.15 10.84 37.74
C MET A 1 -16.41 11.07 36.26
N ASN A 2 -15.87 12.16 35.72
CA ASN A 2 -16.17 12.63 34.36
C ASN A 2 -15.70 11.59 33.33
N GLN A 3 -16.66 10.94 32.67
CA GLN A 3 -16.42 10.34 31.36
C GLN A 3 -16.20 11.50 30.39
N THR A 4 -14.96 11.76 30.00
CA THR A 4 -14.67 12.55 28.80
C THR A 4 -15.33 11.82 27.64
N GLN A 5 -16.51 12.26 27.21
CA GLN A 5 -17.11 11.81 25.97
C GLN A 5 -16.11 12.15 24.85
N SER A 6 -15.43 11.13 24.33
CA SER A 6 -14.61 11.27 23.13
C SER A 6 -15.49 11.81 22.01
N LYS A 7 -15.02 12.85 21.31
CA LYS A 7 -15.72 13.42 20.14
C LYS A 7 -16.11 12.30 19.15
N PRO A 8 -17.29 12.39 18.50
CA PRO A 8 -17.67 11.46 17.44
C PRO A 8 -16.56 11.29 16.39
N LEU A 9 -16.35 10.07 15.88
CA LEU A 9 -15.32 9.84 14.86
C LEU A 9 -15.59 10.63 13.57
N THR A 10 -16.86 10.97 13.31
CA THR A 10 -17.27 11.82 12.17
C THR A 10 -16.77 13.25 12.26
N ASP A 11 -16.45 13.77 13.45
CA ASP A 11 -15.89 15.12 13.63
C ASP A 11 -14.49 15.26 13.02
N TRP A 12 -13.86 14.13 12.67
CA TRP A 12 -12.56 14.10 12.01
C TRP A 12 -12.64 14.31 10.51
N ILE A 13 -13.84 14.28 9.91
CA ILE A 13 -14.01 14.61 8.48
C ILE A 13 -13.59 16.06 8.24
N GLY A 14 -12.75 16.28 7.24
CA GLY A 14 -12.11 17.56 6.95
C GLY A 14 -10.82 17.82 7.74
N SER A 15 -10.39 16.92 8.64
CA SER A 15 -9.06 17.01 9.26
C SER A 15 -7.99 16.92 8.17
N THR A 16 -6.95 17.73 8.29
CA THR A 16 -5.86 17.81 7.31
C THR A 16 -4.49 17.54 7.93
N GLU A 17 -3.56 17.06 7.09
CA GLU A 17 -2.13 17.05 7.38
C GLU A 17 -1.35 17.63 6.21
N PHE A 18 -0.18 18.19 6.49
CA PHE A 18 0.72 18.71 5.48
C PHE A 18 2.14 18.19 5.74
N ARG A 19 2.82 17.80 4.67
CA ARG A 19 4.22 17.36 4.72
C ARG A 19 4.97 17.89 3.51
N GLU A 20 6.22 18.26 3.75
CA GLU A 20 7.19 18.54 2.70
C GLU A 20 8.24 17.44 2.74
N ASP A 21 8.73 17.08 1.56
CA ASP A 21 9.87 16.18 1.45
C ASP A 21 10.67 16.54 0.19
N SER A 22 11.94 16.18 0.21
CA SER A 22 12.73 16.11 -1.02
C SER A 22 12.51 14.75 -1.65
N ILE A 23 12.20 14.68 -2.94
CA ILE A 23 12.15 13.42 -3.69
C ILE A 23 13.58 12.93 -3.95
N SER A 24 14.36 12.78 -2.88
CA SER A 24 15.78 12.46 -2.94
C SER A 24 16.03 11.15 -3.68
N LEU A 25 17.22 11.03 -4.28
CA LEU A 25 17.59 9.87 -5.09
C LEU A 25 17.72 8.58 -4.27
N ALA A 26 18.12 8.66 -3.00
CA ALA A 26 18.46 7.48 -2.20
C ALA A 26 17.28 6.52 -1.96
N PRO A 27 16.07 6.97 -1.55
CA PRO A 27 14.91 6.08 -1.48
C PRO A 27 14.59 5.41 -2.81
N ALA A 28 14.59 6.16 -3.92
CA ALA A 28 14.34 5.60 -5.26
C ALA A 28 15.34 4.51 -5.64
N LEU A 29 16.65 4.73 -5.43
CA LEU A 29 17.67 3.69 -5.65
C LEU A 29 17.45 2.47 -4.73
N GLY A 30 17.04 2.71 -3.48
CA GLY A 30 16.67 1.66 -2.54
C GLY A 30 15.52 0.79 -3.03
N VAL A 31 14.47 1.40 -3.61
CA VAL A 31 13.32 0.71 -4.20
C VAL A 31 13.74 -0.11 -5.42
N ALA A 32 14.53 0.49 -6.32
CA ALA A 32 15.07 -0.21 -7.49
C ALA A 32 15.85 -1.47 -7.09
N ALA A 33 16.74 -1.34 -6.10
CA ALA A 33 17.52 -2.45 -5.59
C ALA A 33 16.68 -3.46 -4.78
N MET A 34 15.58 -3.04 -4.15
CA MET A 34 14.68 -3.93 -3.40
C MET A 34 13.86 -4.82 -4.35
N LEU A 35 13.44 -4.26 -5.47
CA LEU A 35 12.64 -4.94 -6.49
C LEU A 35 13.49 -5.63 -7.57
N ASP A 36 14.82 -5.60 -7.43
CA ASP A 36 15.78 -6.16 -8.38
C ASP A 36 15.57 -5.66 -9.82
N LEU A 37 15.34 -4.35 -9.95
CA LEU A 37 15.08 -3.70 -11.24
C LEU A 37 16.40 -3.47 -11.98
N GLN A 38 16.89 -4.51 -12.66
CA GLN A 38 18.09 -4.41 -13.50
C GLN A 38 17.93 -3.31 -14.56
N GLY A 39 18.98 -2.51 -14.76
CA GLY A 39 19.04 -1.49 -15.81
C GLY A 39 18.27 -0.19 -15.55
N THR A 40 17.62 -0.01 -14.39
CA THR A 40 17.02 1.28 -14.03
C THR A 40 18.09 2.19 -13.44
N ALA A 41 18.85 2.88 -14.28
CA ALA A 41 19.74 3.95 -13.84
C ALA A 41 18.89 5.21 -13.57
N LEU A 42 18.46 5.37 -12.33
CA LEU A 42 17.76 6.57 -11.85
C LEU A 42 18.78 7.63 -11.45
N HIS A 43 18.58 8.85 -11.93
CA HIS A 43 19.38 10.03 -11.64
C HIS A 43 18.50 11.16 -11.14
N ALA A 44 19.11 12.19 -10.56
CA ALA A 44 18.40 13.44 -10.29
C ALA A 44 17.89 14.05 -11.61
N GLY A 45 16.66 14.56 -11.60
CA GLY A 45 15.93 15.06 -12.77
C GLY A 45 15.03 14.01 -13.42
N ASP A 46 15.26 12.71 -13.20
CA ASP A 46 14.40 11.66 -13.77
C ASP A 46 13.00 11.69 -13.16
N SER A 47 12.01 11.26 -13.95
CA SER A 47 10.65 11.07 -13.44
C SER A 47 10.61 9.91 -12.45
N LEU A 48 10.08 10.16 -11.26
CA LEU A 48 9.82 9.15 -10.25
C LEU A 48 8.77 8.16 -10.76
N PRO A 49 9.03 6.84 -10.73
CA PRO A 49 8.04 5.87 -11.17
C PRO A 49 6.75 5.91 -10.33
N PRO A 50 5.58 5.59 -10.92
CA PRO A 50 4.32 5.54 -10.20
C PRO A 50 4.37 4.64 -8.96
N LEU A 51 3.67 5.05 -7.89
CA LEU A 51 3.64 4.41 -6.55
C LEU A 51 4.94 4.56 -5.74
N TRP A 52 6.05 5.03 -6.32
CA TRP A 52 7.28 5.22 -5.56
C TRP A 52 7.23 6.44 -4.64
N HIS A 53 6.23 7.31 -4.79
CA HIS A 53 5.95 8.40 -3.84
C HIS A 53 5.62 7.91 -2.43
N TRP A 54 5.26 6.62 -2.25
CA TRP A 54 5.04 6.01 -0.94
C TRP A 54 6.31 5.85 -0.08
N PHE A 55 7.49 5.96 -0.69
CA PHE A 55 8.78 5.92 0.02
C PHE A 55 9.25 7.32 0.48
N TYR A 56 8.39 8.31 0.31
CA TYR A 56 8.59 9.70 0.73
C TYR A 56 7.42 10.14 1.61
N PHE A 57 7.52 11.32 2.22
CA PHE A 57 6.53 11.88 3.14
C PHE A 57 6.24 10.93 4.32
N LEU A 58 7.28 10.21 4.77
CA LEU A 58 7.17 9.09 5.71
C LEU A 58 6.82 9.57 7.13
N PRO A 59 6.00 8.83 7.89
CA PRO A 59 5.62 9.21 9.24
C PRO A 59 6.83 9.23 10.19
N GLN A 60 7.25 10.41 10.67
CA GLN A 60 8.37 10.56 11.61
C GLN A 60 7.88 10.58 13.07
N ALA A 61 7.04 9.61 13.45
CA ALA A 61 6.55 9.53 14.82
C ALA A 61 7.73 9.21 15.77
N PRO A 62 7.91 9.95 16.88
CA PRO A 62 8.93 9.62 17.87
C PRO A 62 8.74 8.22 18.44
N ALA A 63 9.82 7.56 18.87
CA ALA A 63 9.77 6.21 19.44
C ALA A 63 8.76 6.08 20.61
N SER A 64 8.62 7.13 21.43
CA SER A 64 7.63 7.18 22.54
C SER A 64 6.17 7.19 22.09
N GLN A 65 5.92 7.50 20.81
CA GLN A 65 4.62 7.51 20.16
C GLN A 65 4.36 6.27 19.32
N ILE A 66 5.21 5.24 19.40
CA ILE A 66 4.97 3.96 18.75
C ILE A 66 4.15 3.04 19.67
N GLY A 67 3.10 2.43 19.12
CA GLY A 67 2.24 1.46 19.78
C GLY A 67 2.89 0.08 19.88
N SER A 68 2.29 -0.82 20.65
CA SER A 68 2.79 -2.20 20.83
C SER A 68 2.75 -3.04 19.55
N ASP A 69 1.88 -2.68 18.60
CA ASP A 69 1.81 -3.25 17.26
C ASP A 69 2.89 -2.67 16.32
N GLY A 70 3.52 -1.56 16.70
CA GLY A 70 4.52 -0.87 15.89
C GLY A 70 3.96 0.25 15.00
N HIS A 71 2.65 0.49 15.00
CA HIS A 71 2.10 1.70 14.38
C HIS A 71 2.30 2.92 15.28
N PRO A 72 2.38 4.14 14.72
CA PRO A 72 2.18 5.35 15.51
C PRO A 72 0.85 5.31 16.27
N LYS A 73 0.85 5.78 17.52
CA LYS A 73 -0.35 5.97 18.33
C LYS A 73 -1.34 6.85 17.58
N ARG A 74 -2.63 6.51 17.70
CA ARG A 74 -3.73 7.15 16.95
C ARG A 74 -4.14 8.47 17.61
N GLY A 75 -4.81 9.35 16.84
CA GLY A 75 -5.30 10.64 17.34
C GLY A 75 -4.46 11.86 16.92
N GLY A 76 -3.92 11.85 15.70
CA GLY A 76 -3.16 12.96 15.11
C GLY A 76 -3.89 13.54 13.90
N PHE A 77 -3.59 13.04 12.70
CA PHE A 77 -4.33 13.34 11.47
C PHE A 77 -5.53 12.40 11.28
N LEU A 78 -5.35 11.11 11.59
CA LEU A 78 -6.40 10.11 11.52
C LEU A 78 -7.19 10.03 12.85
N PRO A 79 -8.50 9.72 12.78
CA PRO A 79 -9.33 9.56 13.97
C PRO A 79 -8.74 8.53 14.94
N PRO A 80 -8.90 8.73 16.27
CA PRO A 80 -8.42 7.84 17.32
C PRO A 80 -9.34 6.62 17.42
N VAL A 81 -9.45 5.85 16.34
CA VAL A 81 -10.23 4.62 16.31
C VAL A 81 -9.65 3.65 17.33
N ASP A 82 -10.48 3.07 18.17
CA ASP A 82 -10.11 2.17 19.27
C ASP A 82 -9.99 0.69 18.85
N LEU A 83 -10.29 0.37 17.59
CA LEU A 83 -10.22 -0.99 17.04
C LEU A 83 -8.79 -1.42 16.68
N PRO A 84 -8.26 -2.53 17.21
CA PRO A 84 -6.82 -2.78 17.25
C PRO A 84 -6.19 -3.05 15.89
N ARG A 85 -6.87 -3.70 14.94
CA ARG A 85 -6.27 -4.00 13.63
C ARG A 85 -6.57 -2.90 12.63
N ARG A 86 -5.51 -2.34 12.03
CA ARG A 86 -5.58 -1.40 10.91
C ARG A 86 -5.19 -2.12 9.63
N MET A 87 -6.00 -1.97 8.59
CA MET A 87 -5.77 -2.55 7.27
C MET A 87 -5.85 -1.47 6.20
N PHE A 88 -4.89 -1.47 5.28
CA PHE A 88 -4.98 -0.67 4.05
C PHE A 88 -5.74 -1.48 3.01
N ALA A 89 -7.03 -1.19 2.85
CA ALA A 89 -7.94 -2.04 2.07
C ALA A 89 -7.82 -1.81 0.55
N GLY A 90 -7.36 -0.64 0.13
CA GLY A 90 -7.19 -0.28 -1.27
C GLY A 90 -6.96 1.21 -1.44
N ALA A 91 -6.54 1.60 -2.64
CA ALA A 91 -6.44 2.99 -3.03
C ALA A 91 -6.79 3.18 -4.50
N ARG A 92 -7.15 4.41 -4.84
CA ARG A 92 -7.40 4.91 -6.20
C ARG A 92 -6.47 6.09 -6.42
N MET A 93 -5.72 6.09 -7.51
CA MET A 93 -4.75 7.14 -7.81
C MET A 93 -4.88 7.63 -9.24
N THR A 94 -4.71 8.94 -9.42
CA THR A 94 -4.59 9.60 -10.73
C THR A 94 -3.25 10.32 -10.80
N PHE A 95 -2.53 10.12 -11.89
CA PHE A 95 -1.22 10.72 -12.15
C PHE A 95 -1.35 11.79 -13.23
N PHE A 96 -1.23 13.05 -12.84
CA PHE A 96 -1.39 14.22 -13.70
C PHE A 96 -0.04 14.68 -14.30
N ALA A 97 0.99 14.75 -13.46
CA ALA A 97 2.36 15.11 -13.82
C ALA A 97 3.36 14.19 -13.08
N PRO A 98 4.57 13.93 -13.62
CA PRO A 98 5.59 13.21 -12.87
C PRO A 98 6.07 14.03 -11.66
N LEU A 99 6.50 13.36 -10.61
CA LEU A 99 7.42 13.95 -9.64
C LEU A 99 8.84 13.74 -10.16
N CYS A 100 9.74 14.70 -9.95
CA CYS A 100 11.13 14.58 -10.39
C CYS A 100 12.03 14.20 -9.21
N VAL A 101 12.92 13.24 -9.43
CA VAL A 101 13.91 12.85 -8.44
C VAL A 101 14.90 14.00 -8.23
N GLY A 102 15.22 14.30 -6.97
CA GLY A 102 16.06 15.41 -6.55
C GLY A 102 15.30 16.69 -6.22
N GLU A 103 14.03 16.81 -6.63
CA GLU A 103 13.23 18.02 -6.43
C GLU A 103 12.37 17.96 -5.16
N PRO A 104 12.06 19.11 -4.53
CA PRO A 104 11.12 19.16 -3.42
C PRO A 104 9.68 18.96 -3.90
N ALA A 105 8.86 18.42 -3.02
CA ALA A 105 7.44 18.23 -3.24
C ALA A 105 6.67 18.35 -1.92
N THR A 106 5.37 18.56 -2.02
CA THR A 106 4.47 18.67 -0.86
C THR A 106 3.37 17.64 -0.95
N ARG A 107 2.89 17.15 0.20
CA ARG A 107 1.74 16.26 0.32
C ARG A 107 0.74 16.83 1.31
N GLU A 108 -0.47 17.06 0.85
CA GLU A 108 -1.63 17.43 1.66
C GLU A 108 -2.55 16.23 1.82
N GLY A 109 -2.82 15.85 3.06
CA GLY A 109 -3.80 14.82 3.42
C GLY A 109 -5.11 15.44 3.91
N GLU A 110 -6.24 14.83 3.59
CA GLU A 110 -7.56 15.19 4.11
C GLU A 110 -8.41 13.94 4.39
N VAL A 111 -9.03 13.88 5.56
CA VAL A 111 -10.01 12.85 5.88
C VAL A 111 -11.34 13.18 5.19
N LEU A 112 -11.70 12.42 4.16
CA LEU A 112 -12.92 12.66 3.39
C LEU A 112 -14.17 12.04 4.01
N ALA A 113 -14.02 10.88 4.64
CA ALA A 113 -15.16 10.15 5.19
C ALA A 113 -14.73 9.26 6.35
N VAL A 114 -15.64 9.13 7.32
CA VAL A 114 -15.57 8.13 8.38
C VAL A 114 -16.91 7.40 8.44
N GLN A 115 -16.90 6.07 8.34
CA GLN A 115 -18.10 5.25 8.41
C GLN A 115 -17.92 4.13 9.41
N GLU A 116 -18.83 4.04 10.36
CA GLU A 116 -18.90 2.94 11.31
C GLU A 116 -19.93 1.91 10.83
N LYS A 117 -19.56 0.64 10.82
CA LYS A 117 -20.43 -0.47 10.45
C LYS A 117 -20.29 -1.58 11.48
N THR A 118 -21.42 -2.15 11.89
CA THR A 118 -21.44 -3.34 12.74
C THR A 118 -22.03 -4.49 11.94
N GLY A 119 -21.29 -5.58 11.82
CA GLY A 119 -21.72 -6.78 11.10
C GLY A 119 -21.46 -8.05 11.89
N LYS A 120 -21.63 -9.20 11.24
CA LYS A 120 -21.40 -10.53 11.83
C LYS A 120 -19.97 -10.73 12.36
N SER A 121 -19.00 -10.01 11.80
CA SER A 121 -17.58 -10.07 12.18
C SER A 121 -17.18 -9.00 13.20
N GLY A 122 -18.14 -8.34 13.85
CA GLY A 122 -17.91 -7.29 14.83
C GLY A 122 -17.98 -5.88 14.24
N ARG A 123 -17.44 -4.92 14.99
CA ARG A 123 -17.41 -3.51 14.61
C ARG A 123 -16.28 -3.24 13.61
N LEU A 124 -16.57 -2.42 12.62
CA LEU A 124 -15.67 -1.96 11.57
C LEU A 124 -15.76 -0.45 11.47
N VAL A 125 -14.61 0.21 11.33
CA VAL A 125 -14.55 1.64 11.02
C VAL A 125 -13.78 1.82 9.73
N PHE A 126 -14.39 2.48 8.76
CA PHE A 126 -13.79 2.83 7.48
C PHE A 126 -13.41 4.31 7.53
N VAL A 127 -12.16 4.61 7.16
CA VAL A 127 -11.66 5.98 7.05
C VAL A 127 -11.14 6.15 5.63
N THR A 128 -11.74 7.06 4.87
CA THR A 128 -11.29 7.40 3.51
C THR A 128 -10.49 8.69 3.58
N VAL A 129 -9.27 8.65 3.05
CA VAL A 129 -8.29 9.74 3.11
C VAL A 129 -7.87 10.09 1.70
N ARG A 130 -7.86 11.38 1.37
CA ARG A 130 -7.27 11.90 0.13
C ARG A 130 -5.89 12.47 0.40
N TYR A 131 -4.95 12.17 -0.47
CA TYR A 131 -3.66 12.81 -0.57
C TYR A 131 -3.54 13.53 -1.90
N ARG A 132 -3.08 14.78 -1.87
CA ARG A 132 -2.65 15.53 -3.05
C ARG A 132 -1.17 15.81 -2.95
N ILE A 133 -0.44 15.45 -3.99
CA ILE A 133 1.01 15.65 -4.05
C ILE A 133 1.31 16.67 -5.14
N ARG A 134 2.05 17.72 -4.78
CA ARG A 134 2.44 18.80 -5.68
C ARG A 134 3.94 18.90 -5.80
N ASP A 135 4.42 19.28 -6.97
CA ASP A 135 5.84 19.61 -7.18
C ASP A 135 6.21 20.97 -6.57
N ALA A 136 7.49 21.34 -6.71
CA ALA A 136 8.03 22.62 -6.26
C ALA A 136 7.33 23.85 -6.85
N ALA A 137 6.73 23.73 -8.04
CA ALA A 137 5.99 24.80 -8.71
C ALA A 137 4.52 24.87 -8.29
N GLY A 138 4.05 23.93 -7.45
CA GLY A 138 2.66 23.83 -7.00
C GLY A 138 1.75 23.06 -7.98
N THR A 139 2.29 22.47 -9.04
CA THR A 139 1.55 21.64 -9.99
C THR A 139 1.04 20.40 -9.29
N LEU A 140 -0.24 20.05 -9.47
CA LEU A 140 -0.76 18.78 -8.96
C LEU A 140 -0.16 17.63 -9.77
N CYS A 141 0.64 16.78 -9.13
CA CYS A 141 1.27 15.62 -9.77
C CYS A 141 0.44 14.36 -9.55
N ILE A 142 -0.01 14.13 -8.31
CA ILE A 142 -0.73 12.91 -7.92
C ILE A 142 -1.91 13.27 -7.02
N GLU A 143 -3.08 12.70 -7.30
CA GLU A 143 -4.17 12.60 -6.33
C GLU A 143 -4.39 11.12 -6.00
N GLU A 144 -4.40 10.79 -4.71
CA GLU A 144 -4.56 9.44 -4.20
C GLU A 144 -5.67 9.41 -3.14
N VAL A 145 -6.59 8.46 -3.23
CA VAL A 145 -7.64 8.24 -2.24
C VAL A 145 -7.45 6.84 -1.64
N GLN A 146 -7.14 6.78 -0.36
CA GLN A 146 -6.91 5.55 0.40
C GLN A 146 -8.14 5.18 1.24
N ASP A 147 -8.48 3.88 1.25
CA ASP A 147 -9.47 3.31 2.16
C ASP A 147 -8.76 2.53 3.28
N ILE A 148 -8.86 3.03 4.50
CA ILE A 148 -8.32 2.41 5.70
C ILE A 148 -9.47 1.78 6.46
N VAL A 149 -9.29 0.52 6.88
CA VAL A 149 -10.27 -0.23 7.66
C VAL A 149 -9.68 -0.56 9.01
N TYR A 150 -10.41 -0.25 10.06
CA TYR A 150 -10.13 -0.69 11.41
C TYR A 150 -11.14 -1.76 11.81
N LYS A 151 -10.68 -2.81 12.47
CA LYS A 151 -11.52 -3.93 12.87
C LYS A 151 -11.09 -4.54 14.20
N GLU A 152 -12.03 -5.21 14.83
CA GLU A 152 -11.78 -6.10 15.96
C GLU A 152 -10.73 -7.18 15.62
N PRO A 153 -10.01 -7.72 16.63
CA PRO A 153 -9.22 -8.91 16.43
C PRO A 153 -10.09 -10.03 15.85
N GLY A 154 -9.65 -10.60 14.73
CA GLY A 154 -10.24 -11.83 14.23
C GLY A 154 -9.67 -13.05 14.97
N GLY A 155 -10.32 -14.20 14.78
CA GLY A 155 -9.69 -15.48 15.09
C GLY A 155 -8.47 -15.76 14.21
N SER A 156 -7.85 -16.92 14.42
CA SER A 156 -6.71 -17.37 13.60
C SER A 156 -7.06 -17.35 12.11
N VAL A 157 -6.13 -16.80 11.31
CA VAL A 157 -6.25 -16.77 9.86
C VAL A 157 -5.73 -18.10 9.30
N PRO A 158 -6.55 -18.85 8.54
CA PRO A 158 -6.12 -20.13 7.99
C PRO A 158 -4.88 -19.97 7.10
N ARG A 159 -3.92 -20.89 7.25
CA ARG A 159 -2.77 -21.00 6.35
C ARG A 159 -3.27 -21.34 4.93
N PRO A 160 -2.90 -20.56 3.90
CA PRO A 160 -3.19 -20.94 2.52
C PRO A 160 -2.54 -22.28 2.19
N VAL A 161 -3.30 -23.19 1.60
CA VAL A 161 -2.83 -24.52 1.18
C VAL A 161 -2.45 -24.45 -0.30
N PRO A 162 -1.17 -24.66 -0.66
CA PRO A 162 -0.76 -24.66 -2.05
C PRO A 162 -1.50 -25.72 -2.87
N VAL A 163 -1.98 -25.32 -4.05
CA VAL A 163 -2.53 -26.28 -5.03
C VAL A 163 -1.40 -26.89 -5.88
N SER A 164 -1.57 -28.14 -6.32
CA SER A 164 -0.59 -28.81 -7.18
C SER A 164 -0.46 -28.19 -8.56
N ARG A 165 -1.52 -27.52 -9.05
CA ARG A 165 -1.54 -26.78 -10.30
C ARG A 165 -2.41 -25.53 -10.14
N LEU A 166 -1.81 -24.37 -10.43
CA LEU A 166 -2.55 -23.10 -10.49
C LEU A 166 -3.42 -23.05 -11.76
N PRO A 167 -4.51 -22.26 -11.78
CA PRO A 167 -5.32 -22.05 -12.97
C PRO A 167 -4.47 -21.60 -14.17
N ASP A 168 -4.75 -22.11 -15.36
CA ASP A 168 -4.09 -21.68 -16.58
C ASP A 168 -4.39 -20.20 -16.85
N LEU A 169 -3.41 -19.49 -17.38
CA LEU A 169 -3.55 -18.08 -17.73
C LEU A 169 -3.93 -17.93 -19.21
N PRO A 170 -4.68 -16.87 -19.58
CA PRO A 170 -4.87 -16.53 -20.99
C PRO A 170 -3.52 -16.38 -21.71
N PRO A 171 -3.42 -16.72 -23.01
CA PRO A 171 -2.16 -16.67 -23.76
C PRO A 171 -1.50 -15.27 -23.82
N ASP A 172 -2.31 -14.22 -23.70
CA ASP A 172 -1.92 -12.81 -23.72
C ASP A 172 -1.65 -12.24 -22.32
N ALA A 173 -1.70 -13.05 -21.27
CA ALA A 173 -1.45 -12.61 -19.90
C ALA A 173 0.05 -12.58 -19.56
N TRP A 174 0.47 -11.50 -18.92
CA TRP A 174 1.76 -11.38 -18.26
C TRP A 174 1.72 -12.10 -16.92
N CYS A 175 2.82 -12.74 -16.55
CA CYS A 175 2.94 -13.43 -15.27
C CYS A 175 4.33 -13.24 -14.68
N ARG A 176 4.39 -12.87 -13.40
CA ARG A 176 5.62 -12.84 -12.61
C ARG A 176 5.42 -13.58 -11.30
N VAL A 177 6.26 -14.58 -11.04
CA VAL A 177 6.27 -15.28 -9.74
C VAL A 177 7.09 -14.46 -8.74
N VAL A 178 6.58 -14.34 -7.53
CA VAL A 178 7.23 -13.66 -6.41
C VAL A 178 7.40 -14.66 -5.28
N THR A 179 8.64 -14.81 -4.81
CA THR A 179 8.94 -15.56 -3.59
C THR A 179 9.20 -14.54 -2.48
N PRO A 180 8.22 -14.28 -1.60
CA PRO A 180 8.43 -13.39 -0.47
C PRO A 180 9.49 -13.95 0.47
N SER A 181 10.32 -13.07 1.05
CA SER A 181 11.33 -13.42 2.05
C SER A 181 11.33 -12.37 3.16
N GLU A 182 11.83 -12.75 4.34
CA GLU A 182 11.98 -11.84 5.47
C GLU A 182 12.82 -10.61 5.08
N VAL A 183 13.85 -10.80 4.25
CA VAL A 183 14.70 -9.71 3.76
C VAL A 183 13.93 -8.74 2.86
N LEU A 184 13.11 -9.25 1.93
CA LEU A 184 12.28 -8.38 1.09
C LEU A 184 11.28 -7.59 1.93
N LEU A 185 10.61 -8.26 2.87
CA LEU A 185 9.63 -7.62 3.74
C LEU A 185 10.29 -6.55 4.64
N PHE A 186 11.42 -6.87 5.25
CA PHE A 186 12.18 -5.94 6.07
C PHE A 186 12.66 -4.72 5.27
N ARG A 187 13.19 -4.91 4.05
CA ARG A 187 13.63 -3.79 3.19
C ARG A 187 12.47 -2.86 2.85
N PHE A 188 11.29 -3.41 2.56
CA PHE A 188 10.10 -2.60 2.33
C PHE A 188 9.67 -1.83 3.59
N SER A 189 9.64 -2.50 4.75
CA SER A 189 9.35 -1.87 6.04
C SER A 189 10.31 -0.72 6.34
N ALA A 190 11.62 -0.93 6.14
CA ALA A 190 12.64 0.08 6.37
C ALA A 190 12.49 1.28 5.41
N LEU A 191 12.31 1.04 4.11
CA LEU A 191 12.17 2.10 3.11
C LEU A 191 10.87 2.91 3.28
N THR A 192 9.83 2.32 3.87
CA THR A 192 8.54 3.00 4.13
C THR A 192 8.39 3.49 5.57
N PHE A 193 9.43 3.34 6.39
CA PHE A 193 9.39 3.61 7.84
C PHE A 193 8.17 2.95 8.52
N ASN A 194 7.81 1.76 8.06
CA ASN A 194 6.67 0.99 8.54
C ASN A 194 7.14 -0.03 9.58
N ALA A 195 6.89 0.27 10.85
CA ALA A 195 7.27 -0.58 11.96
C ALA A 195 6.18 -1.56 12.41
N HIS A 196 5.09 -1.75 11.66
CA HIS A 196 4.03 -2.71 12.01
C HIS A 196 4.60 -4.14 12.06
N ARG A 197 4.52 -4.75 13.24
CA ARG A 197 5.22 -5.98 13.61
C ARG A 197 4.83 -7.21 12.80
N ILE A 198 3.64 -7.24 12.21
CA ILE A 198 3.18 -8.39 11.41
C ILE A 198 4.04 -8.67 10.17
N HIS A 199 4.91 -7.72 9.79
CA HIS A 199 5.76 -7.80 8.61
C HIS A 199 7.17 -8.33 8.89
N TYR A 200 7.62 -8.36 10.15
CA TYR A 200 9.00 -8.78 10.51
C TYR A 200 9.11 -9.56 11.83
N ASP A 201 8.15 -9.45 12.75
CA ASP A 201 8.13 -10.15 14.03
C ASP A 201 7.18 -11.36 13.95
N ARG A 202 7.76 -12.52 13.61
CA ARG A 202 6.98 -13.75 13.40
C ARG A 202 6.23 -14.21 14.66
N PRO A 203 6.85 -14.24 15.86
CA PRO A 203 6.10 -14.53 17.09
C PRO A 203 4.91 -13.61 17.30
N TYR A 204 5.06 -12.29 17.09
CA TYR A 204 3.93 -11.36 17.19
C TYR A 204 2.84 -11.65 16.15
N ALA A 205 3.22 -11.78 14.88
CA ALA A 205 2.28 -12.05 13.79
C ALA A 205 1.44 -13.30 14.06
N MET A 206 2.07 -14.36 14.60
CA MET A 206 1.42 -15.63 14.86
C MET A 206 0.64 -15.66 16.17
N ASN A 207 1.24 -15.21 17.27
CA ASN A 207 0.67 -15.40 18.60
C ASN A 207 -0.29 -14.28 19.01
N GLU A 208 -0.04 -13.05 18.56
CA GLU A 208 -0.86 -11.88 18.93
C GLU A 208 -1.91 -11.55 17.87
N GLU A 209 -1.56 -11.67 16.57
CA GLU A 209 -2.49 -11.35 15.47
C GLU A 209 -3.07 -12.58 14.75
N GLY A 210 -2.63 -13.79 15.10
CA GLY A 210 -3.21 -15.05 14.63
C GLY A 210 -2.94 -15.37 13.16
N TYR A 211 -1.94 -14.73 12.54
CA TYR A 211 -1.52 -15.03 11.18
C TYR A 211 -0.67 -16.30 11.11
N PRO A 212 -0.68 -17.05 10.00
CA PRO A 212 0.12 -18.26 9.84
C PRO A 212 1.62 -17.99 9.58
N GLY A 213 2.01 -16.74 9.32
CA GLY A 213 3.35 -16.30 8.95
C GLY A 213 3.44 -14.77 8.89
N LEU A 214 4.55 -14.24 8.37
CA LEU A 214 4.68 -12.79 8.16
C LEU A 214 3.75 -12.37 7.03
N VAL A 215 3.05 -11.26 7.23
CA VAL A 215 2.12 -10.72 6.24
C VAL A 215 2.91 -9.94 5.20
N VAL A 216 2.72 -10.26 3.92
CA VAL A 216 3.24 -9.44 2.83
C VAL A 216 2.45 -8.13 2.79
N HIS A 217 3.14 -7.00 2.78
CA HIS A 217 2.51 -5.69 2.73
C HIS A 217 1.57 -5.59 1.52
N GLY A 218 0.33 -5.13 1.75
CA GLY A 218 -0.59 -4.76 0.68
C GLY A 218 0.04 -3.75 -0.30
N PRO A 219 0.64 -2.65 0.20
CA PRO A 219 1.38 -1.69 -0.63
C PRO A 219 2.51 -2.30 -1.46
N LEU A 220 3.30 -3.23 -0.90
CA LEU A 220 4.34 -3.92 -1.68
C LEU A 220 3.72 -4.73 -2.83
N THR A 221 2.59 -5.40 -2.57
CA THR A 221 1.86 -6.16 -3.62
C THR A 221 1.34 -5.22 -4.71
N ALA A 222 0.75 -4.09 -4.35
CA ALA A 222 0.26 -3.08 -5.28
C ALA A 222 1.40 -2.45 -6.11
N LEU A 223 2.51 -2.08 -5.46
CA LEU A 223 3.72 -1.59 -6.10
C LEU A 223 4.25 -2.59 -7.12
N MET A 224 4.33 -3.87 -6.74
CA MET A 224 4.79 -4.92 -7.65
C MET A 224 3.86 -5.14 -8.85
N LEU A 225 2.54 -4.93 -8.70
CA LEU A 225 1.59 -4.96 -9.82
C LEU A 225 1.76 -3.75 -10.74
N ALA A 226 1.96 -2.55 -10.20
CA ALA A 226 2.25 -1.36 -11.00
C ALA A 226 3.58 -1.51 -11.78
N GLU A 227 4.61 -2.06 -11.13
CA GLU A 227 5.89 -2.36 -11.78
C GLU A 227 5.77 -3.44 -12.85
N LEU A 228 4.87 -4.42 -12.69
CA LEU A 228 4.57 -5.38 -13.75
C LEU A 228 4.06 -4.66 -15.01
N VAL A 229 3.14 -3.69 -14.87
CA VAL A 229 2.69 -2.88 -16.01
C VAL A 229 3.84 -2.09 -16.62
N ARG A 230 4.62 -1.40 -15.78
CA ARG A 230 5.73 -0.56 -16.25
C ARG A 230 6.78 -1.38 -17.03
N GLN A 231 7.09 -2.59 -16.58
CA GLN A 231 8.07 -3.47 -17.25
C GLN A 231 7.55 -4.07 -18.56
N GLN A 232 6.24 -4.31 -18.69
CA GLN A 232 5.66 -4.99 -19.84
C GLN A 232 5.16 -4.02 -20.91
N ASP A 233 4.65 -2.87 -20.53
CA ASP A 233 4.06 -1.90 -21.46
C ASP A 233 4.93 -0.66 -21.68
N GLY A 234 5.74 -0.27 -20.69
CA GLY A 234 6.56 0.96 -20.73
C GLY A 234 5.76 2.27 -20.73
N GLY A 235 4.44 2.21 -20.90
CA GLY A 235 3.56 3.37 -20.89
C GLY A 235 3.45 4.04 -19.51
N ARG A 236 3.13 5.34 -19.53
CA ARG A 236 2.89 6.12 -18.31
C ARG A 236 1.52 5.77 -17.74
N LEU A 237 1.46 5.36 -16.47
CA LEU A 237 0.18 5.17 -15.78
C LEU A 237 -0.58 6.50 -15.68
N HIS A 238 -1.83 6.50 -16.11
CA HIS A 238 -2.77 7.60 -15.92
C HIS A 238 -3.57 7.41 -14.62
N THR A 239 -4.12 6.21 -14.43
CA THR A 239 -4.80 5.82 -13.19
C THR A 239 -4.32 4.46 -12.71
N PHE A 240 -4.41 4.24 -11.40
CA PHE A 240 -4.17 2.95 -10.77
C PHE A 240 -5.12 2.78 -9.59
N GLU A 241 -5.94 1.73 -9.61
CA GLU A 241 -6.80 1.35 -8.50
C GLU A 241 -6.42 -0.06 -8.05
N PHE A 242 -6.36 -0.30 -6.74
CA PHE A 242 -6.21 -1.64 -6.20
C PHE A 242 -7.10 -1.87 -4.98
N ARG A 243 -7.43 -3.14 -4.75
CA ARG A 243 -8.21 -3.60 -3.60
C ARG A 243 -7.67 -4.92 -3.06
N GLY A 244 -7.33 -4.94 -1.78
CA GLY A 244 -7.01 -6.15 -1.03
C GLY A 244 -8.25 -7.01 -0.83
N ARG A 245 -8.10 -8.33 -1.03
CA ARG A 245 -9.15 -9.34 -0.84
C ARG A 245 -8.80 -10.30 0.29
N SER A 246 -7.54 -10.71 0.37
CA SER A 246 -7.00 -11.54 1.43
C SER A 246 -5.50 -11.27 1.62
N PRO A 247 -4.93 -11.54 2.81
CA PRO A 247 -3.50 -11.40 3.02
C PRO A 247 -2.70 -12.42 2.20
N LEU A 248 -1.50 -12.03 1.78
CA LEU A 248 -0.44 -12.92 1.32
C LEU A 248 0.59 -13.08 2.44
N PHE A 249 1.32 -14.19 2.44
CA PHE A 249 2.28 -14.51 3.49
C PHE A 249 3.63 -14.92 2.92
N ASP A 250 4.66 -14.84 3.74
CA ASP A 250 6.02 -15.28 3.44
C ASP A 250 6.21 -16.82 3.36
N LEU A 251 5.12 -17.58 3.38
CA LEU A 251 5.14 -19.04 3.50
C LEU A 251 5.29 -19.76 2.16
N ASN A 252 4.89 -19.11 1.06
CA ASN A 252 4.90 -19.69 -0.28
C ASN A 252 5.05 -18.58 -1.33
N ALA A 253 5.53 -18.96 -2.51
CA ALA A 253 5.46 -18.08 -3.66
C ALA A 253 4.00 -17.78 -4.06
N PHE A 254 3.80 -16.62 -4.63
CA PHE A 254 2.55 -16.20 -5.26
C PHE A 254 2.86 -15.63 -6.64
N ARG A 255 1.85 -15.45 -7.48
CA ARG A 255 2.06 -14.86 -8.82
C ARG A 255 1.30 -13.57 -9.00
N LEU A 256 1.93 -12.64 -9.70
CA LEU A 256 1.35 -11.42 -10.23
C LEU A 256 0.93 -11.71 -11.67
N VAL A 257 -0.27 -11.31 -12.03
CA VAL A 257 -0.84 -11.53 -13.36
C VAL A 257 -1.34 -10.18 -13.86
N GLY A 258 -1.04 -9.87 -15.11
CA GLY A 258 -1.55 -8.69 -15.80
C GLY A 258 -2.08 -9.05 -17.16
N ARG A 259 -3.17 -8.42 -17.59
CA ARG A 259 -3.71 -8.61 -18.93
C ARG A 259 -4.19 -7.28 -19.48
N LYS A 260 -3.63 -6.86 -20.61
CA LYS A 260 -4.04 -5.64 -21.30
C LYS A 260 -5.33 -5.89 -22.08
N SER A 261 -6.31 -5.00 -21.94
CA SER A 261 -7.58 -5.05 -22.66
C SER A 261 -8.11 -3.62 -22.86
N ASN A 262 -8.41 -3.22 -24.09
CA ASN A 262 -9.07 -1.94 -24.40
C ASN A 262 -8.44 -0.68 -23.73
N GLY A 263 -7.11 -0.61 -23.64
CA GLY A 263 -6.41 0.55 -23.04
C GLY A 263 -6.27 0.50 -21.51
N THR A 264 -6.87 -0.50 -20.85
CA THR A 264 -6.65 -0.80 -19.45
C THR A 264 -5.79 -2.06 -19.29
N VAL A 265 -5.24 -2.26 -18.09
CA VAL A 265 -4.61 -3.52 -17.68
C VAL A 265 -5.31 -4.02 -16.43
N ASP A 266 -5.93 -5.19 -16.54
CA ASP A 266 -6.48 -5.93 -15.40
C ASP A 266 -5.36 -6.69 -14.71
N LEU A 267 -5.23 -6.51 -13.39
CA LEU A 267 -4.12 -6.99 -12.60
C LEU A 267 -4.61 -7.80 -11.41
N GLN A 268 -3.88 -8.87 -11.08
CA GLN A 268 -4.17 -9.71 -9.92
C GLN A 268 -2.90 -10.20 -9.25
N ALA A 269 -2.90 -10.24 -7.91
CA ALA A 269 -1.99 -11.10 -7.15
C ALA A 269 -2.75 -12.35 -6.72
N GLN A 270 -2.27 -13.52 -7.12
CA GLN A 270 -2.88 -14.81 -6.84
C GLN A 270 -2.00 -15.62 -5.90
N GLY A 271 -2.56 -16.02 -4.76
CA GLY A 271 -1.89 -16.80 -3.73
C GLY A 271 -1.57 -18.24 -4.18
N PRO A 272 -0.86 -18.99 -3.34
CA PRO A 272 -0.48 -20.38 -3.64
C PRO A 272 -1.69 -21.32 -3.76
N ASP A 273 -2.85 -20.94 -3.20
CA ASP A 273 -4.12 -21.66 -3.29
C ASP A 273 -4.93 -21.32 -4.56
N GLY A 274 -4.37 -20.52 -5.46
CA GLY A 274 -5.00 -20.07 -6.69
C GLY A 274 -6.03 -18.94 -6.51
N LYS A 275 -6.27 -18.47 -5.28
CA LYS A 275 -7.22 -17.39 -5.02
C LYS A 275 -6.58 -16.03 -5.23
N THR A 276 -7.40 -15.09 -5.71
CA THR A 276 -7.00 -13.69 -5.86
C THR A 276 -6.94 -13.01 -4.51
N ALA A 277 -5.73 -12.64 -4.09
CA ALA A 277 -5.46 -11.90 -2.86
C ALA A 277 -5.56 -10.38 -3.04
N MET A 278 -5.27 -9.89 -4.25
CA MET A 278 -5.43 -8.48 -4.61
C MET A 278 -5.87 -8.37 -6.07
N THR A 279 -6.79 -7.44 -6.34
CA THR A 279 -7.14 -7.00 -7.70
C THR A 279 -6.65 -5.58 -7.90
N ALA A 280 -6.17 -5.25 -9.09
CA ALA A 280 -5.88 -3.89 -9.50
C ALA A 280 -6.30 -3.64 -10.96
N VAL A 281 -6.51 -2.38 -11.31
CA VAL A 281 -6.74 -1.93 -12.68
C VAL A 281 -5.87 -0.71 -12.92
N ALA A 282 -5.21 -0.70 -14.08
CA ALA A 282 -4.38 0.41 -14.52
C ALA A 282 -4.88 0.96 -15.85
N GLU A 283 -4.99 2.27 -15.98
CA GLU A 283 -5.12 2.94 -17.28
C GLU A 283 -3.77 3.49 -17.70
N ILE A 284 -3.41 3.27 -18.96
CA ILE A 284 -2.17 3.77 -19.53
C ILE A 284 -2.49 5.04 -20.31
N ALA A 285 -1.75 6.12 -20.06
CA ALA A 285 -1.90 7.36 -20.79
C ALA A 285 -1.70 7.10 -22.29
N ALA A 286 -2.53 7.73 -23.12
CA ALA A 286 -2.35 7.69 -24.56
C ALA A 286 -0.97 8.24 -24.93
N GLN A 287 -0.25 7.55 -25.81
CA GLN A 287 0.99 8.08 -26.38
C GLN A 287 0.61 9.28 -27.26
N SER A 288 0.94 10.49 -26.81
CA SER A 288 0.87 11.73 -27.59
C SER A 288 2.14 11.93 -28.41
#